data_AF-A0A816LY20-F1
#
_entry.id   AF-A0A816LY20-F1
#
_cell.length_a   1.000
_cell.length_b   1.000
_cell.length_c   1.000
_cell.angle_alpha   90.00
_cell.angle_beta   90.00
_cell.angle_gamma   90.00
#
_symmetry.space_group_name_H-M   'P 1'
#
loop_
_entity.id
_entity.type
_entity.pdbx_description
1 polymer ?
#
loop_
_entity_poly.entity_id
_entity_poly.type
_entity_poly.pdbx_seq_one_letter_code
_entity_poly.pdbx_strand_id
1 'polypeptide(L)'
;MDPILTSLSYLVKKVAKPQQTQFRGLKPFHWERITGSYINERSGDCGPVSIKFMELHSHGDPLPHMSGITDGTVDDLRKQYAMDVYKTIVLPSYHVPTFP
;
A
#
# COMPACT_ATOMS: atom_id res chain seq x y z
N MET A 1 11.94 -13.95 7.16
CA MET A 1 10.58 -13.40 7.43
C MET A 1 10.10 -13.77 8.83
N ASP A 2 10.54 -14.89 9.40
CA ASP A 2 10.06 -15.46 10.67
C ASP A 2 9.94 -14.48 11.85
N PRO A 3 10.88 -13.56 12.10
CA PRO A 3 10.72 -12.57 13.18
C PRO A 3 9.50 -11.67 12.99
N ILE A 4 9.22 -11.28 11.75
CA ILE A 4 8.09 -10.42 11.39
C ILE A 4 6.77 -11.20 11.57
N LEU A 5 6.71 -12.42 11.03
CA LEU A 5 5.51 -13.27 11.08
C LEU A 5 5.11 -13.62 12.52
N THR A 6 6.11 -13.85 13.37
CA THR A 6 5.90 -14.10 14.79
C THR A 6 5.42 -12.83 15.48
N SER A 7 6.10 -11.70 15.28
CA SER A 7 5.79 -10.43 15.94
C SER A 7 4.42 -9.85 15.55
N LEU A 8 3.96 -10.06 14.32
CA LEU A 8 2.65 -9.59 13.85
C LEU A 8 1.49 -10.11 14.72
N SER A 9 1.55 -11.36 15.19
CA SER A 9 0.53 -11.92 16.07
C SER A 9 0.41 -11.16 17.40
N TYR A 10 1.54 -10.72 17.95
CA TYR A 10 1.59 -9.91 19.18
C TYR A 10 1.09 -8.49 18.92
N LEU A 11 1.44 -7.90 17.77
CA LEU A 11 0.94 -6.59 17.37
C LEU A 11 -0.57 -6.59 17.21
N VAL A 12 -1.14 -7.56 16.47
CA VAL A 12 -2.60 -7.69 16.28
C VAL A 12 -3.30 -7.84 17.63
N LYS A 13 -2.79 -8.68 18.53
CA LYS A 13 -3.34 -8.82 19.90
C LYS A 13 -3.34 -7.50 20.67
N LYS A 14 -2.31 -6.68 20.48
CA LYS A 14 -2.13 -5.41 21.21
C LYS A 14 -3.01 -4.29 20.65
N VAL A 15 -3.15 -4.21 19.33
CA VAL A 15 -3.78 -3.05 18.66
C VAL A 15 -5.22 -3.31 18.22
N ALA A 16 -5.59 -4.56 17.96
CA ALA A 16 -6.93 -4.91 17.51
C ALA A 16 -7.79 -5.37 18.69
N LYS A 17 -9.10 -5.08 18.63
CA LYS A 17 -10.06 -5.62 19.61
C LYS A 17 -10.32 -7.08 19.28
N PRO A 18 -9.92 -8.06 20.12
CA PRO A 18 -10.00 -9.47 19.75
C PRO A 18 -11.41 -9.93 19.35
N GLN A 19 -12.45 -9.35 19.97
CA GLN A 19 -13.86 -9.65 19.69
C GLN A 19 -14.31 -9.27 18.28
N GLN A 20 -13.57 -8.37 17.61
CA GLN A 20 -13.88 -7.86 16.28
C GLN A 20 -12.97 -8.45 15.19
N THR A 21 -12.16 -9.46 15.54
CA THR A 21 -11.18 -10.03 14.63
C THR A 21 -11.33 -11.54 14.51
N GLN A 22 -10.79 -12.09 13.44
CA GLN A 22 -10.62 -13.54 13.29
C GLN A 22 -9.40 -14.07 14.08
N PHE A 23 -8.81 -13.28 14.98
CA PHE A 23 -7.59 -13.64 15.70
C PHE A 23 -7.76 -14.98 16.46
N ARG A 24 -6.89 -15.96 16.16
CA ARG A 24 -6.93 -17.32 16.73
C ARG A 24 -5.83 -17.58 17.78
N GLY A 25 -5.25 -16.52 18.35
CA GLY A 25 -4.13 -16.62 19.29
C GLY A 25 -2.78 -16.26 18.67
N LEU A 26 -1.69 -16.46 19.43
CA LEU A 26 -0.33 -16.04 19.08
C LEU A 26 0.38 -16.95 18.06
N LYS A 27 -0.37 -17.60 17.17
CA LYS A 27 0.24 -18.41 16.11
C LYS A 27 0.93 -17.48 15.09
N PRO A 28 2.14 -17.82 14.61
CA PRO A 28 2.79 -17.04 13.57
C PRO A 28 1.94 -16.91 12.32
N PHE A 29 2.01 -15.76 11.65
CA PHE A 29 1.38 -15.58 10.35
C PHE A 29 2.08 -16.40 9.27
N HIS A 30 1.32 -16.78 8.25
CA HIS A 30 1.88 -17.30 7.01
C HIS A 30 2.16 -16.15 6.05
N TRP A 31 3.16 -16.32 5.19
CA TRP A 31 3.38 -15.44 4.06
C TRP A 31 3.71 -16.28 2.83
N GLU A 32 3.28 -15.77 1.69
CA GLU A 32 3.60 -16.31 0.38
C GLU A 32 4.09 -15.17 -0.50
N ARG A 33 5.12 -15.44 -1.32
CA ARG A 33 5.57 -14.51 -2.34
C ARG A 33 4.64 -14.65 -3.54
N ILE A 34 3.94 -13.58 -3.89
CA ILE A 34 3.24 -13.49 -5.18
C ILE A 34 4.30 -13.45 -6.29
N THR A 35 4.26 -14.42 -7.20
CA THR A 35 5.16 -14.51 -8.35
C THR A 35 4.52 -13.86 -9.58
N GLY A 36 5.34 -13.46 -10.55
CA GLY A 36 4.85 -12.83 -11.79
C GLY A 36 4.33 -11.40 -11.65
N SER A 37 4.38 -10.82 -10.44
CA SER A 37 4.12 -9.39 -10.22
C SER A 37 5.30 -8.53 -10.70
N TYR A 38 5.03 -7.26 -10.98
CA TYR A 38 6.08 -6.28 -11.29
C TYR A 38 7.17 -6.25 -10.21
N ILE A 39 8.43 -6.25 -10.65
CA ILE A 39 9.61 -6.13 -9.79
C ILE A 39 10.24 -4.78 -10.07
N ASN A 40 10.28 -3.93 -9.05
CA ASN A 40 10.97 -2.66 -9.16
C ASN A 40 12.50 -2.86 -9.14
N GLU A 41 13.14 -2.66 -10.28
CA GLU A 41 14.61 -2.67 -10.42
C GLU A 41 15.22 -1.26 -10.35
N ARG A 42 14.38 -0.21 -10.29
CA ARG A 42 14.80 1.19 -10.26
C ARG A 42 14.87 1.73 -8.83
N SER A 43 15.83 2.62 -8.59
CA SER A 43 15.93 3.31 -7.31
C SER A 43 14.81 4.34 -7.16
N GLY A 44 14.21 4.41 -5.96
CA GLY A 44 13.23 5.45 -5.61
C GLY A 44 11.77 5.16 -5.96
N ASP A 45 11.45 3.99 -6.51
CA ASP A 45 10.06 3.62 -6.87
C ASP A 45 9.38 2.69 -5.85
N CYS A 46 10.13 2.20 -4.86
CA CYS A 46 9.58 1.29 -3.85
C CYS A 46 8.36 1.88 -3.12
N GLY A 47 8.35 3.18 -2.83
CA GLY A 47 7.22 3.86 -2.19
C GLY A 47 5.97 3.87 -3.07
N PRO A 48 6.00 4.51 -4.25
CA PRO A 48 4.87 4.55 -5.18
C PRO A 48 4.31 3.17 -5.54
N VAL A 49 5.19 2.21 -5.82
CA VAL A 49 4.81 0.84 -6.18
C VAL A 49 4.14 0.14 -4.99
N SER A 50 4.67 0.30 -3.77
CA SER A 50 4.06 -0.30 -2.56
C SER A 50 2.63 0.19 -2.34
N ILE A 51 2.39 1.50 -2.47
CA ILE A 51 1.04 2.06 -2.34
C ILE A 51 0.12 1.50 -3.43
N LYS A 52 0.61 1.42 -4.68
CA LYS A 52 -0.23 0.92 -5.77
C LYS A 52 -0.58 -0.56 -5.62
N PHE A 53 0.35 -1.38 -5.15
CA PHE A 53 0.08 -2.78 -4.84
C PHE A 53 -0.96 -2.93 -3.72
N MET A 54 -0.89 -2.12 -2.66
CA MET A 54 -1.92 -2.12 -1.62
C MET A 54 -3.29 -1.71 -2.16
N GLU A 55 -3.35 -0.69 -3.02
CA GLU A 55 -4.58 -0.26 -3.69
C GLU A 55 -5.18 -1.40 -4.54
N LEU A 56 -4.41 -1.95 -5.48
CA LEU A 56 -4.87 -3.05 -6.34
C LEU A 56 -5.31 -4.26 -5.52
N HIS A 57 -4.55 -4.63 -4.49
CA HIS A 57 -4.89 -5.76 -3.62
C HIS A 57 -6.22 -5.54 -2.91
N SER A 58 -6.45 -4.34 -2.37
CA SER A 58 -7.68 -3.98 -1.66
C SER A 58 -8.92 -4.00 -2.57
N HIS A 59 -8.72 -3.86 -3.88
CA HIS A 59 -9.76 -3.91 -4.90
C HIS A 59 -9.86 -5.26 -5.63
N GLY A 60 -9.20 -6.30 -5.12
CA GLY A 60 -9.27 -7.65 -5.71
C GLY A 60 -8.41 -7.84 -6.96
N ASP A 61 -7.37 -7.04 -7.12
CA ASP A 61 -6.40 -7.07 -8.23
C ASP A 61 -7.06 -6.96 -9.62
N PRO A 62 -7.72 -5.84 -9.95
CA PRO A 62 -8.37 -5.67 -11.24
C PRO A 62 -7.35 -5.54 -12.38
N LEU A 63 -7.78 -5.78 -13.63
CA LEU A 63 -6.97 -5.55 -14.83
C LEU A 63 -6.35 -4.13 -14.83
N PRO A 64 -5.06 -3.97 -15.18
CA PRO A 64 -4.16 -4.96 -15.79
C PRO A 64 -3.48 -5.93 -14.81
N HIS A 65 -3.93 -6.02 -13.56
CA HIS A 65 -3.32 -6.76 -12.45
C HIS A 65 -1.97 -6.19 -12.02
N MET A 66 -1.50 -6.57 -10.84
CA MET A 66 -0.14 -6.23 -10.36
C MET A 66 0.96 -6.75 -11.29
N SER A 67 0.71 -7.82 -12.04
CA SER A 67 1.62 -8.39 -13.03
C SER A 67 1.72 -7.57 -14.32
N GLY A 68 0.69 -6.78 -14.66
CA GLY A 68 0.68 -5.93 -15.84
C GLY A 68 1.30 -4.55 -15.63
N ILE A 69 1.81 -4.25 -14.42
CA ILE A 69 2.52 -2.99 -14.17
C ILE A 69 3.86 -3.01 -14.93
N THR A 70 4.17 -1.89 -15.55
CA THR A 70 5.44 -1.65 -16.26
C THR A 70 6.14 -0.42 -15.67
N ASP A 71 7.40 -0.20 -16.02
CA ASP A 71 8.12 1.04 -15.65
C ASP A 71 7.39 2.29 -16.15
N GLY A 72 6.79 2.24 -17.35
CA GLY A 72 5.97 3.34 -17.87
C GLY A 72 4.72 3.59 -17.01
N THR A 73 4.06 2.53 -16.54
CA THR A 73 2.97 2.63 -15.56
C THR A 73 3.46 3.31 -14.28
N VAL A 74 4.65 2.95 -13.79
CA VAL A 74 5.24 3.55 -12.58
C VAL A 74 5.54 5.05 -12.78
N ASP A 75 6.05 5.44 -13.94
CA ASP A 75 6.30 6.85 -14.25
C ASP A 75 5.00 7.68 -14.24
N ASP A 76 3.91 7.12 -14.76
CA ASP A 76 2.61 7.78 -14.73
C ASP A 76 2.00 7.83 -13.33
N LEU A 77 2.16 6.76 -12.53
CA LEU A 77 1.76 6.74 -11.11
C LEU A 77 2.47 7.84 -10.31
N ARG A 78 3.77 8.03 -10.53
CA ARG A 78 4.54 9.09 -9.86
C ARG A 78 4.02 10.48 -10.20
N LYS A 79 3.73 10.74 -11.47
CA LYS A 79 3.12 12.02 -11.91
C LYS A 79 1.77 12.23 -11.23
N GLN A 80 0.94 11.19 -11.20
CA GLN A 80 -0.38 11.26 -10.58
C GLN A 80 -0.28 11.55 -9.08
N TYR A 81 0.54 10.80 -8.35
CA TYR A 81 0.75 11.04 -6.92
C TYR A 81 1.30 12.44 -6.62
N ALA A 82 2.22 12.95 -7.44
CA ALA A 82 2.72 14.31 -7.29
C ALA A 82 1.60 15.35 -7.47
N MET A 83 0.74 15.17 -8.48
CA MET A 83 -0.40 16.05 -8.71
C MET A 83 -1.46 15.94 -7.62
N ASP A 84 -1.70 14.75 -7.09
CA ASP A 84 -2.66 14.56 -6.00
C ASP A 84 -2.17 15.23 -4.72
N VAL A 85 -0.90 15.06 -4.35
CA VAL A 85 -0.28 15.77 -3.22
C VAL A 85 -0.36 17.28 -3.42
N TYR A 86 -0.06 17.76 -4.63
CA TYR A 86 -0.16 19.17 -4.96
C TYR A 86 -1.59 19.71 -4.74
N LYS A 87 -2.61 19.03 -5.26
CA LYS A 87 -4.00 19.47 -5.15
C LYS A 87 -4.57 19.36 -3.74
N THR A 88 -4.15 18.36 -2.97
CA THR A 88 -4.74 18.05 -1.66
C THR A 88 -4.02 18.70 -0.49
N ILE A 89 -2.72 18.98 -0.62
CA ILE A 89 -1.89 19.51 0.48
C ILE A 89 -1.37 20.90 0.11
N VAL A 90 -0.74 21.03 -1.06
CA VAL A 90 -0.01 22.26 -1.43
C VAL A 90 -0.98 23.39 -1.78
N LEU A 91 -1.91 23.17 -2.70
CA LEU A 91 -2.84 24.21 -3.17
C LEU A 91 -3.72 24.78 -2.04
N PRO A 92 -4.31 23.96 -1.14
CA PRO A 92 -5.07 24.47 0.01
C PRO A 92 -4.21 25.22 1.03
N SER A 93 -2.89 24.97 1.09
CA SER A 93 -1.99 25.72 1.96
C SER A 93 -1.78 27.17 1.50
N TYR A 94 -2.01 27.46 0.22
CA TYR A 94 -1.88 28.81 -0.35
C TYR A 94 -3.21 29.55 -0.54
N HIS A 95 -4.34 28.86 -0.48
CA HIS A 95 -5.66 29.46 -0.62
C HIS A 95 -6.40 29.39 0.71
N VAL A 96 -6.69 30.55 1.31
CA VAL A 96 -7.56 30.63 2.49
C VAL A 96 -8.92 30.03 2.10
N PRO A 97 -9.48 29.09 2.87
CA PRO A 97 -10.80 28.55 2.60
C PRO A 97 -11.82 29.70 2.62
N THR A 98 -12.34 30.09 1.47
CA THR A 98 -13.52 30.95 1.38
C THR A 98 -14.73 30.06 1.61
N PHE A 99 -15.08 29.84 2.87
CA PHE A 99 -16.41 29.33 3.22
C PHE A 99 -17.42 30.48 3.08
N PRO A 100 -18.61 30.26 2.46
CA PRO A 100 -19.74 31.16 2.64
C PRO A 100 -20.30 31.10 4.07
#